data_AF-A0AAN7QER3-F1
#
_entry.id   AF-A0AAN7QER3-F1
#
_cell.length_a   1.000
_cell.length_b   1.000
_cell.length_c   1.000
_cell.angle_alpha   90.00
_cell.angle_beta   90.00
_cell.angle_gamma   90.00
#
_symmetry.space_group_name_H-M   'P 1'
#
loop_
_entity.id
_entity.type
_entity.pdbx_description
1 polymer ?
#
loop_
_entity_poly.entity_id
_entity_poly.type
_entity_poly.pdbx_seq_one_letter_code
_entity_poly.pdbx_strand_id
1 'polypeptide(L)'
;MVNSNTIYAVEMDTKTWTVVQFLDDETVEAVPSPWIQGTNECHWPTLPPEKLRQAIKKWEPLNTCWATHKIRIFRNATFDDYLLATQKAKLAQQTSDLNSEIDDSTNPFKLQDQEERFKKFYLVVMNPLIVVIYQSLPKLNCKIKLPIDNNHDFEELESFFWNEDNVLELSKVGGSTIYDFIKRCLGLLMTNSQALCFSWMGLKGKRKFKNLNISKVVIKSAERSGLFKDNKEIEVAVQLWLRRASDRQRSNKAKI
;
A
#
# COMPACT_ATOMS: atom_id res chain seq x y z
N MET A 1 41.52 21.86 -6.15
CA MET A 1 40.68 22.53 -5.15
C MET A 1 39.27 22.65 -5.72
N VAL A 2 38.31 22.00 -5.04
CA VAL A 2 36.84 22.22 -4.97
C VAL A 2 36.16 23.05 -6.07
N ASN A 3 35.30 22.41 -6.87
CA ASN A 3 33.80 22.41 -6.88
C ASN A 3 33.19 23.66 -7.56
N SER A 4 32.13 23.56 -8.38
CA SER A 4 30.82 23.03 -7.98
C SER A 4 29.89 22.73 -9.17
N ASN A 5 29.14 21.65 -9.05
CA ASN A 5 27.94 21.30 -9.79
C ASN A 5 26.91 22.44 -9.82
N THR A 6 26.19 22.58 -10.93
CA THR A 6 24.78 22.97 -10.87
C THR A 6 24.04 22.24 -11.98
N ILE A 7 23.55 21.04 -11.65
CA ILE A 7 22.54 20.35 -12.43
C ILE A 7 21.22 21.07 -12.11
N TYR A 8 20.62 21.69 -13.11
CA TYR A 8 19.28 22.25 -13.03
C TYR A 8 18.29 21.10 -12.76
N ALA A 9 17.84 20.98 -11.52
CA ALA A 9 16.65 20.22 -11.19
C ALA A 9 15.44 21.01 -11.72
N VAL A 10 14.77 20.47 -12.73
CA VAL A 10 13.45 20.95 -13.13
C VAL A 10 12.48 20.43 -12.07
N GLU A 11 12.13 21.27 -11.09
CA GLU A 11 10.99 21.07 -10.21
C GLU A 11 9.73 20.97 -11.08
N MET A 12 9.17 19.77 -11.21
CA MET A 12 7.81 19.61 -11.71
C MET A 12 6.86 20.11 -10.63
N ASP A 13 6.17 21.20 -10.90
CA ASP A 13 5.13 21.79 -10.06
C ASP A 13 3.94 20.83 -9.96
N THR A 14 3.97 19.92 -8.98
CA THR A 14 2.90 18.94 -8.76
C THR A 14 1.75 19.60 -8.00
N LYS A 15 0.59 19.68 -8.66
CA LYS A 15 -0.64 20.16 -8.02
C LYS A 15 -1.03 19.22 -6.90
N THR A 16 -1.19 19.78 -5.71
CA THR A 16 -1.54 19.03 -4.49
C THR A 16 -2.75 19.62 -3.79
N TRP A 17 -3.49 18.74 -3.12
CA TRP A 17 -4.63 19.06 -2.27
C TRP A 17 -4.42 18.46 -0.88
N THR A 18 -4.72 19.24 0.14
CA THR A 18 -4.57 18.84 1.54
C THR A 18 -5.94 18.78 2.21
N VAL A 19 -6.23 17.70 2.92
CA VAL A 19 -7.45 17.55 3.72
C VAL A 19 -7.29 18.30 5.04
N VAL A 20 -8.20 19.23 5.29
CA VAL A 20 -8.17 20.12 6.45
C VAL A 20 -9.52 20.12 7.15
N GLN A 21 -9.50 20.31 8.47
CA GLN A 21 -10.71 20.57 9.24
C GLN A 21 -10.76 22.05 9.63
N PHE A 22 -11.84 22.74 9.30
CA PHE A 22 -12.10 24.10 9.75
C PHE A 22 -12.51 24.08 11.22
N LEU A 23 -11.87 24.92 12.04
CA LEU A 23 -12.16 24.98 13.48
C LEU A 23 -13.41 25.78 13.80
N ASP A 24 -13.90 26.58 12.86
CA ASP A 24 -15.08 27.44 13.06
C ASP A 24 -16.38 26.63 13.08
N ASP A 25 -16.49 25.60 12.25
CA ASP A 25 -17.70 24.79 12.08
C ASP A 25 -17.44 23.27 12.07
N GLU A 26 -16.20 22.87 12.41
CA GLU A 26 -15.72 21.48 12.41
C GLU A 26 -15.80 20.76 11.05
N THR A 27 -16.07 21.48 9.96
CA THR A 27 -16.20 20.89 8.62
C THR A 27 -14.86 20.39 8.10
N VAL A 28 -14.87 19.29 7.35
CA VAL A 28 -13.66 18.71 6.73
C VAL A 28 -13.78 18.80 5.23
N GLU A 29 -12.79 19.42 4.58
CA GLU A 29 -12.75 19.63 3.13
C GLU A 29 -11.34 19.43 2.57
N ALA A 30 -11.27 19.16 1.27
CA ALA A 30 -10.00 19.09 0.54
C ALA A 30 -9.71 20.44 -0.13
N VAL A 31 -8.60 21.08 0.24
CA VAL A 31 -8.18 22.39 -0.30
C VAL A 31 -6.91 22.28 -1.13
N PRO A 32 -6.71 23.10 -2.17
CA PRO A 32 -5.41 23.22 -2.81
C PRO A 32 -4.36 23.59 -1.77
N SER A 33 -3.23 22.88 -1.74
CA SER A 33 -2.17 23.12 -0.76
C SER A 33 -1.65 24.57 -0.72
N PRO A 34 -1.61 25.34 -1.82
CA PRO A 34 -1.24 26.77 -1.77
C PRO A 34 -2.23 27.66 -1.01
N TRP A 35 -3.46 27.21 -0.75
CA TRP A 35 -4.44 28.00 0.00
C TRP A 35 -4.14 27.98 1.51
N ILE A 36 -3.20 27.16 1.94
CA ILE A 36 -2.77 27.05 3.33
C ILE A 36 -1.57 27.98 3.53
N GLN A 37 -1.68 28.87 4.52
CA GLN A 37 -0.58 29.74 4.94
C GLN A 37 -0.08 29.28 6.32
N GLY A 38 1.21 28.96 6.41
CA GLY A 38 1.79 28.43 7.65
C GLY A 38 1.29 27.01 7.96
N THR A 39 0.90 26.76 9.21
CA THR A 39 0.55 25.41 9.69
C THR A 39 -0.91 25.26 10.15
N ASN A 40 -1.66 26.36 10.26
CA ASN A 40 -2.97 26.38 10.90
C ASN A 40 -3.97 27.39 10.30
N GLU A 41 -3.65 28.03 9.17
CA GLU A 41 -4.50 29.03 8.52
C GLU A 41 -4.74 28.66 7.05
N CYS A 42 -5.99 28.79 6.60
CA CYS A 42 -6.38 28.56 5.21
C CYS A 42 -7.20 29.74 4.69
N HIS A 43 -6.85 30.20 3.49
CA HIS A 43 -7.58 31.21 2.75
C HIS A 43 -8.73 30.58 2.00
N TRP A 44 -9.95 31.03 2.29
CA TRP A 44 -11.17 30.46 1.75
C TRP A 44 -11.95 31.49 0.91
N PRO A 45 -12.22 31.21 -0.38
CA PRO A 45 -12.98 32.11 -1.24
C PRO A 45 -14.44 32.21 -0.78
N THR A 46 -14.97 33.43 -0.67
CA THR A 46 -16.40 33.70 -0.48
C THR A 46 -17.16 33.58 -1.80
N LEU A 47 -17.12 32.39 -2.40
CA LEU A 47 -17.78 32.08 -3.67
C LEU A 47 -19.03 31.21 -3.47
N PRO A 48 -20.01 31.27 -4.38
CA PRO A 48 -21.11 30.31 -4.41
C PRO A 48 -20.56 28.87 -4.47
N PRO A 49 -21.20 27.88 -3.82
CA PRO A 49 -20.67 26.52 -3.67
C PRO A 49 -20.25 25.84 -4.99
N GLU A 50 -20.97 26.08 -6.07
CA GLU A 50 -20.64 25.53 -7.39
C GLU A 50 -19.33 26.08 -7.95
N LYS A 51 -19.13 27.41 -7.86
CA LYS A 51 -17.90 28.08 -8.31
C LYS A 51 -16.72 27.76 -7.40
N LEU A 52 -16.96 27.62 -6.10
CA LEU A 52 -15.96 27.21 -5.12
C LEU A 52 -15.42 25.81 -5.42
N ARG A 53 -16.30 24.83 -5.67
CA ARG A 53 -15.89 23.47 -6.07
C ARG A 53 -15.08 23.46 -7.37
N GLN A 54 -15.46 24.31 -8.33
CA GLN A 54 -14.71 24.46 -9.58
C GLN A 54 -13.32 25.06 -9.33
N ALA A 55 -13.20 26.09 -8.49
CA ALA A 55 -11.93 26.72 -8.14
C ALA A 55 -10.97 25.74 -7.45
N ILE A 56 -11.49 24.95 -6.49
CA ILE A 56 -10.73 23.89 -5.81
C ILE A 56 -10.26 22.84 -6.83
N LYS A 57 -11.17 22.33 -7.67
CA LYS A 57 -10.86 21.28 -8.66
C LYS A 57 -9.85 21.75 -9.71
N LYS A 58 -9.96 23.02 -10.13
CA LYS A 58 -9.06 23.64 -11.12
C LYS A 58 -7.69 23.98 -10.54
N TRP A 59 -7.55 23.94 -9.21
CA TRP A 59 -6.37 24.39 -8.48
C TRP A 59 -6.09 25.85 -8.81
N GLU A 60 -7.03 26.73 -8.48
CA GLU A 60 -6.81 28.16 -8.70
C GLU A 60 -5.74 28.70 -7.73
N PRO A 61 -4.87 29.61 -8.17
CA PRO A 61 -3.81 30.13 -7.32
C PRO A 61 -4.40 30.88 -6.12
N LEU A 62 -3.64 30.91 -5.02
CA LEU A 62 -4.01 31.65 -3.82
C LEU A 62 -4.28 33.12 -4.15
N ASN A 63 -5.40 33.63 -3.65
CA ASN A 63 -5.68 35.06 -3.63
C ASN A 63 -5.72 35.55 -2.18
N THR A 64 -4.87 36.53 -1.87
CA THR A 64 -4.70 37.06 -0.51
C THR A 64 -5.88 37.93 -0.02
N CYS A 65 -6.87 38.19 -0.87
CA CYS A 65 -8.11 38.89 -0.49
C CYS A 65 -9.21 37.95 0.04
N TRP A 66 -8.97 36.64 0.11
CA TRP A 66 -9.90 35.68 0.70
C TRP A 66 -9.93 35.77 2.22
N ALA A 67 -11.04 35.33 2.83
CA ALA A 67 -11.14 35.27 4.27
C ALA A 67 -10.21 34.18 4.81
N THR A 68 -9.48 34.46 5.88
CA THR A 68 -8.62 33.47 6.54
C THR A 68 -9.41 32.75 7.63
N HIS A 69 -9.38 31.43 7.59
CA HIS A 69 -10.00 30.56 8.57
C HIS A 69 -8.95 29.70 9.28
N LYS A 70 -9.19 29.41 10.56
CA LYS A 70 -8.32 28.51 11.32
C LYS A 70 -8.62 27.06 10.96
N ILE A 71 -7.57 26.32 10.68
CA ILE A 71 -7.66 24.92 10.27
C ILE A 71 -6.79 24.00 11.11
N ARG A 72 -7.17 22.72 11.12
CA ARG A 72 -6.35 21.60 11.59
C ARG A 72 -6.04 20.69 10.41
N ILE A 73 -4.75 20.47 10.14
CA ILE A 73 -4.28 19.55 9.10
C ILE A 73 -4.14 18.15 9.70
N PHE A 74 -4.67 17.14 9.02
CA PHE A 74 -4.51 15.74 9.44
C PHE A 74 -3.13 15.20 9.03
N ARG A 75 -2.65 14.14 9.69
CA ARG A 75 -1.38 13.49 9.32
C ARG A 75 -1.49 12.82 7.94
N ASN A 76 -0.46 12.98 7.11
CA ASN A 76 -0.39 12.42 5.75
C ASN A 76 -1.61 12.80 4.87
N ALA A 77 -2.10 14.02 5.02
CA ALA A 77 -3.34 14.49 4.42
C ALA A 77 -3.19 15.19 3.07
N THR A 78 -1.99 15.17 2.48
CA THR A 78 -1.71 15.80 1.18
C THR A 78 -1.67 14.76 0.09
N PHE A 79 -2.40 15.01 -0.99
CA PHE A 79 -2.57 14.12 -2.14
C PHE A 79 -2.37 14.90 -3.43
N ASP A 80 -1.91 14.22 -4.47
CA ASP A 80 -1.74 14.73 -5.85
C ASP A 80 -2.98 14.51 -6.73
N ASP A 81 -4.00 13.82 -6.21
CA ASP A 81 -5.30 13.61 -6.87
C ASP A 81 -6.43 14.25 -6.06
N TYR A 82 -7.11 15.23 -6.67
CA TYR A 82 -8.29 15.91 -6.13
C TYR A 82 -9.43 14.94 -5.73
N LEU A 83 -9.70 13.92 -6.55
CA LEU A 83 -10.79 12.97 -6.28
C LEU A 83 -10.48 12.16 -5.03
N LEU A 84 -9.24 11.69 -4.89
CA LEU A 84 -8.77 10.97 -3.72
C LEU A 84 -8.83 11.85 -2.47
N ALA A 85 -8.33 13.09 -2.55
CA ALA A 85 -8.39 14.05 -1.44
C ALA A 85 -9.83 14.30 -0.97
N THR A 86 -10.76 14.45 -1.92
CA THR A 86 -12.19 14.68 -1.62
C THR A 86 -12.84 13.45 -0.99
N GLN A 87 -12.53 12.23 -1.47
CA GLN A 87 -13.01 11.00 -0.85
C GLN A 87 -12.49 10.86 0.60
N LYS A 88 -11.20 11.20 0.81
CA LYS A 88 -10.57 11.17 2.13
C LYS A 88 -11.13 12.24 3.08
N ALA A 89 -11.47 13.42 2.58
CA ALA A 89 -12.19 14.44 3.36
C ALA A 89 -13.57 13.96 3.82
N LYS A 90 -14.36 13.35 2.92
CA LYS A 90 -15.68 12.77 3.27
C LYS A 90 -15.58 11.68 4.33
N LEU A 91 -14.55 10.84 4.27
CA LEU A 91 -14.27 9.87 5.31
C LEU A 91 -13.94 10.53 6.65
N ALA A 92 -13.09 11.56 6.63
CA ALA A 92 -12.67 12.25 7.84
C ALA A 92 -13.82 13.01 8.55
N GLN A 93 -14.91 13.35 7.84
CA GLN A 93 -16.14 13.85 8.46
C GLN A 93 -16.82 12.77 9.33
N GLN A 94 -16.69 11.50 8.95
CA GLN A 94 -17.38 10.37 9.60
C GLN A 94 -16.48 9.64 10.61
N THR A 95 -15.16 9.66 10.39
CA THR A 95 -14.16 9.03 11.26
C THR A 95 -13.05 10.02 11.53
N SER A 96 -12.68 10.24 12.80
CA SER A 96 -11.61 11.17 13.20
C SER A 96 -10.22 10.84 12.64
N ASP A 97 -10.07 9.71 11.94
CA ASP A 97 -8.86 9.24 11.26
C ASP A 97 -9.06 9.09 9.75
N LEU A 98 -8.10 9.57 8.94
CA LEU A 98 -8.09 9.44 7.47
C LEU A 98 -7.81 8.01 6.95
N ASN A 99 -7.50 7.08 7.85
CA ASN A 99 -7.02 5.73 7.53
C ASN A 99 -8.12 4.66 7.44
N SER A 100 -9.40 5.04 7.32
CA SER A 100 -10.46 4.09 6.98
C SER A 100 -10.36 3.69 5.49
N GLU A 101 -10.29 2.38 5.25
CA GLU A 101 -10.28 1.78 3.91
C GLU A 101 -11.69 1.91 3.30
N ILE A 102 -11.87 2.71 2.24
CA ILE A 102 -13.04 2.59 1.35
C ILE A 102 -12.71 1.58 0.27
N ASP A 103 -13.48 0.50 0.22
CA ASP A 103 -13.48 -0.50 -0.85
C ASP A 103 -14.27 0.05 -2.07
N ASP A 104 -13.57 0.67 -3.01
CA ASP A 104 -14.16 1.25 -4.24
C ASP A 104 -13.89 0.34 -5.45
N SER A 105 -14.77 -0.64 -5.61
CA SER A 105 -14.65 -1.74 -6.58
C SER A 105 -15.19 -1.43 -7.98
N THR A 106 -15.46 -0.16 -8.34
CA THR A 106 -16.23 0.14 -9.58
C THR A 106 -15.67 1.23 -10.51
N ASN A 107 -14.36 1.53 -10.53
CA ASN A 107 -13.84 2.55 -11.45
C ASN A 107 -13.15 1.96 -12.73
N PRO A 108 -13.72 2.15 -13.94
CA PRO A 108 -13.19 1.64 -15.22
C PRO A 108 -11.92 2.34 -15.73
N PHE A 109 -11.45 3.42 -15.10
CA PHE A 109 -10.20 4.11 -15.51
C PHE A 109 -8.90 3.37 -15.13
N LYS A 110 -8.96 2.30 -14.32
CA LYS A 110 -7.77 1.51 -13.93
C LYS A 110 -7.28 0.53 -14.98
N LEU A 111 -8.06 0.15 -15.99
CA LEU A 111 -7.65 -0.87 -16.96
C LEU A 111 -6.52 -0.39 -17.89
N GLN A 112 -6.49 0.90 -18.23
CA GLN A 112 -5.39 1.49 -19.01
C GLN A 112 -4.12 1.76 -18.18
N ASP A 113 -4.27 2.19 -16.92
CA ASP A 113 -3.15 2.41 -15.99
C ASP A 113 -2.50 1.09 -15.52
N GLN A 114 -3.27 -0.01 -15.47
CA GLN A 114 -2.74 -1.37 -15.24
C GLN A 114 -1.84 -1.82 -16.39
N GLU A 115 -2.20 -1.51 -17.63
CA GLU A 115 -1.45 -1.92 -18.83
C GLU A 115 -0.14 -1.11 -18.99
N GLU A 116 -0.16 0.19 -18.67
CA GLU A 116 1.05 1.00 -18.60
C GLU A 116 1.94 0.65 -17.40
N ARG A 117 1.37 0.31 -16.23
CA ARG A 117 2.15 -0.25 -15.11
C ARG A 117 2.73 -1.61 -15.45
N PHE A 118 2.04 -2.45 -16.20
CA PHE A 118 2.58 -3.72 -16.70
C PHE A 118 3.72 -3.49 -17.69
N LYS A 119 3.59 -2.51 -18.60
CA LYS A 119 4.67 -2.12 -19.53
C LYS A 119 5.86 -1.51 -18.81
N LYS A 120 5.64 -0.65 -17.81
CA LYS A 120 6.69 -0.04 -16.99
C LYS A 120 7.37 -1.07 -16.08
N PHE A 121 6.62 -2.03 -15.53
CA PHE A 121 7.13 -3.20 -14.83
C PHE A 121 7.95 -4.10 -15.76
N TYR A 122 7.46 -4.39 -16.97
CA TYR A 122 8.16 -5.20 -17.95
C TYR A 122 9.45 -4.52 -18.47
N LEU A 123 9.44 -3.20 -18.65
CA LEU A 123 10.62 -2.42 -19.04
C LEU A 123 11.68 -2.37 -17.93
N VAL A 124 11.25 -2.38 -16.66
CA VAL A 124 12.14 -2.49 -15.48
C VAL A 124 12.69 -3.91 -15.35
N VAL A 125 11.88 -4.94 -15.60
CA VAL A 125 12.27 -6.35 -15.50
C VAL A 125 13.19 -6.78 -16.67
N MET A 126 13.05 -6.20 -17.86
CA MET A 126 13.84 -6.53 -19.05
C MET A 126 15.10 -5.65 -19.23
N ASN A 127 15.46 -4.83 -18.25
CA ASN A 127 16.69 -4.04 -18.32
C ASN A 127 17.91 -4.99 -18.26
N PRO A 128 18.82 -4.97 -19.25
CA PRO A 128 19.98 -5.86 -19.28
C PRO A 128 20.95 -5.66 -18.10
N LEU A 129 20.86 -4.54 -17.36
CA LEU A 129 21.59 -4.32 -16.10
C LEU A 129 20.94 -5.04 -14.90
N ILE A 130 19.64 -5.34 -14.94
CA ILE A 130 18.91 -6.08 -13.91
C ILE A 130 19.02 -7.60 -14.10
N VAL A 131 19.23 -8.08 -15.34
CA VAL A 131 19.46 -9.51 -15.64
C VAL A 131 20.66 -10.08 -14.87
N VAL A 132 21.67 -9.26 -14.58
CA VAL A 132 22.87 -9.68 -13.82
C VAL A 132 22.56 -9.90 -12.33
N ILE A 133 21.57 -9.21 -11.77
CA ILE A 133 21.20 -9.33 -10.35
C ILE A 133 20.39 -10.61 -10.12
N TYR A 134 19.63 -11.08 -11.11
CA TYR A 134 18.99 -12.41 -11.09
C TYR A 134 19.98 -13.57 -11.06
N GLN A 135 21.25 -13.34 -11.40
CA GLN A 135 22.32 -14.35 -11.28
C GLN A 135 22.89 -14.45 -9.86
N SER A 136 22.52 -13.52 -8.96
CA SER A 136 22.99 -13.47 -7.57
C SER A 136 21.86 -13.45 -6.54
N LEU A 137 20.66 -13.92 -6.90
CA LEU A 137 19.87 -14.65 -5.90
C LEU A 137 20.74 -15.86 -5.51
N PRO A 138 21.10 -16.06 -4.23
CA PRO A 138 21.59 -17.35 -3.81
C PRO A 138 20.51 -18.31 -4.23
N LYS A 139 20.84 -19.13 -5.23
CA LYS A 139 19.93 -20.04 -5.91
C LYS A 139 18.91 -20.56 -4.89
N LEU A 140 17.63 -20.32 -5.13
CA LEU A 140 16.65 -21.35 -4.81
C LEU A 140 17.11 -22.57 -5.64
N ASN A 141 18.09 -23.30 -5.13
CA ASN A 141 18.59 -24.53 -5.71
C ASN A 141 17.63 -25.63 -5.27
N CYS A 142 16.38 -25.50 -5.71
CA CYS A 142 15.36 -26.50 -5.53
C CYS A 142 14.47 -26.43 -6.78
N LYS A 143 14.11 -27.58 -7.32
CA LYS A 143 13.23 -27.73 -8.48
C LYS A 143 11.78 -27.29 -8.19
N ILE A 144 11.56 -26.65 -7.05
CA ILE A 144 10.24 -26.39 -6.47
C ILE A 144 9.59 -25.23 -7.21
N LYS A 145 8.41 -25.49 -7.77
CA LYS A 145 7.60 -24.47 -8.43
C LYS A 145 6.79 -23.72 -7.38
N LEU A 146 6.95 -22.41 -7.36
CA LEU A 146 6.14 -21.51 -6.54
C LEU A 146 4.97 -20.94 -7.37
N PRO A 147 3.78 -20.71 -6.77
CA PRO A 147 3.42 -21.02 -5.39
C PRO A 147 3.19 -22.53 -5.17
N ILE A 148 3.61 -23.06 -4.02
CA ILE A 148 3.51 -24.49 -3.70
C ILE A 148 2.06 -24.94 -3.54
N ASP A 149 1.72 -26.08 -4.12
CA ASP A 149 0.38 -26.68 -4.11
C ASP A 149 0.33 -28.10 -3.54
N ASN A 150 1.48 -28.69 -3.21
CA ASN A 150 1.59 -30.05 -2.72
C ASN A 150 2.47 -30.13 -1.46
N ASN A 151 2.27 -31.20 -0.69
CA ASN A 151 2.97 -31.35 0.59
C ASN A 151 4.45 -31.73 0.44
N HIS A 152 4.85 -32.43 -0.62
CA HIS A 152 6.23 -32.87 -0.78
C HIS A 152 7.16 -31.66 -0.98
N ASP A 153 6.83 -30.82 -1.96
CA ASP A 153 7.55 -29.58 -2.26
C ASP A 153 7.48 -28.61 -1.08
N PHE A 154 6.38 -28.64 -0.31
CA PHE A 154 6.25 -27.85 0.90
C PHE A 154 7.30 -28.23 1.95
N GLU A 155 7.46 -29.52 2.26
CA GLU A 155 8.46 -29.97 3.24
C GLU A 155 9.88 -29.68 2.78
N GLU A 156 10.14 -29.84 1.47
CA GLU A 156 11.44 -29.52 0.89
C GLU A 156 11.74 -28.03 1.08
N LEU A 157 10.84 -27.12 0.65
CA LEU A 157 11.01 -25.68 0.83
C LEU A 157 11.22 -25.32 2.30
N GLU A 158 10.34 -25.80 3.17
CA GLU A 158 10.31 -25.48 4.59
C GLU A 158 11.61 -25.85 5.32
N SER A 159 12.31 -26.91 4.86
CA SER A 159 13.57 -27.38 5.44
C SER A 159 14.73 -26.35 5.34
N PHE A 160 14.74 -25.51 4.30
CA PHE A 160 15.81 -24.54 4.04
C PHE A 160 15.31 -23.09 3.95
N PHE A 161 14.00 -22.85 4.10
CA PHE A 161 13.42 -21.53 3.87
C PHE A 161 13.91 -20.44 4.84
N TRP A 162 14.35 -20.82 6.03
CA TRP A 162 14.91 -19.87 6.99
C TRP A 162 16.32 -19.45 6.59
N ASN A 163 16.44 -18.26 6.01
CA ASN A 163 17.69 -17.53 5.85
C ASN A 163 17.42 -16.02 5.73
N GLU A 164 18.44 -15.21 5.96
CA GLU A 164 18.32 -13.74 5.97
C GLU A 164 18.08 -13.16 4.56
N ASP A 165 18.53 -13.85 3.51
CA ASP A 165 18.32 -13.43 2.11
C ASP A 165 16.82 -13.50 1.76
N ASN A 166 16.14 -14.59 2.11
CA ASN A 166 14.70 -14.76 1.92
C ASN A 166 13.90 -13.69 2.69
N VAL A 167 14.36 -13.32 3.89
CA VAL A 167 13.75 -12.20 4.66
C VAL A 167 13.91 -10.90 3.90
N LEU A 168 15.11 -10.63 3.37
CA LEU A 168 15.38 -9.42 2.60
C LEU A 168 14.55 -9.39 1.30
N GLU A 169 14.47 -10.50 0.57
CA GLU A 169 13.69 -10.58 -0.67
C GLU A 169 12.19 -10.38 -0.43
N LEU A 170 11.60 -11.05 0.57
CA LEU A 170 10.18 -10.86 0.88
C LEU A 170 9.88 -9.45 1.41
N SER A 171 10.83 -8.80 2.10
CA SER A 171 10.63 -7.42 2.55
C SER A 171 10.45 -6.42 1.39
N LYS A 172 11.00 -6.73 0.21
CA LYS A 172 10.90 -5.88 -1.00
C LYS A 172 9.54 -5.96 -1.70
N VAL A 173 8.69 -6.94 -1.36
CA VAL A 173 7.37 -7.12 -1.99
C VAL A 173 6.46 -5.90 -1.77
N GLY A 174 6.60 -5.25 -0.62
CA GLY A 174 5.80 -4.07 -0.25
C GLY A 174 4.31 -4.36 -0.07
N GLY A 175 3.53 -3.31 0.15
CA GLY A 175 2.10 -3.37 0.41
C GLY A 175 1.60 -2.04 0.98
N SER A 176 0.32 -1.74 0.84
CA SER A 176 -0.26 -0.53 1.46
C SER A 176 -0.59 -0.72 2.94
N THR A 177 -0.82 -1.98 3.35
CA THR A 177 -1.10 -2.37 4.73
C THR A 177 -0.35 -3.65 5.07
N ILE A 178 -0.21 -3.94 6.37
CA ILE A 178 0.37 -5.22 6.81
C ILE A 178 -0.38 -6.42 6.23
N TYR A 179 -1.71 -6.37 6.16
CA TYR A 179 -2.48 -7.46 5.58
C TYR A 179 -2.19 -7.65 4.08
N ASP A 180 -2.08 -6.55 3.32
CA ASP A 180 -1.72 -6.58 1.90
C ASP A 180 -0.30 -7.12 1.68
N PHE A 181 0.66 -6.67 2.48
CA PHE A 181 2.03 -7.21 2.49
C PHE A 181 2.04 -8.73 2.74
N ILE A 182 1.41 -9.17 3.83
CA ILE A 182 1.32 -10.59 4.20
C ILE A 182 0.63 -11.40 3.10
N LYS A 183 -0.45 -10.86 2.51
CA LYS A 183 -1.20 -11.50 1.43
C LYS A 183 -0.34 -11.70 0.18
N ARG A 184 0.47 -10.70 -0.19
CA ARG A 184 1.38 -10.79 -1.35
C ARG A 184 2.50 -11.78 -1.08
N CYS A 185 3.18 -11.68 0.07
CA CYS A 185 4.24 -12.60 0.45
C CYS A 185 3.77 -14.06 0.48
N LEU A 186 2.71 -14.37 1.22
CA LEU A 186 2.21 -15.75 1.30
C LEU A 186 1.61 -16.24 -0.03
N GLY A 187 1.07 -15.34 -0.85
CA GLY A 187 0.58 -15.66 -2.19
C GLY A 187 1.68 -16.04 -3.19
N LEU A 188 2.91 -15.55 -2.98
CA LEU A 188 4.08 -16.00 -3.75
C LEU A 188 4.54 -17.40 -3.33
N LEU A 189 4.39 -17.76 -2.05
CA LEU A 189 4.96 -18.98 -1.51
C LEU A 189 4.04 -20.20 -1.64
N MET A 190 2.73 -20.04 -1.43
CA MET A 190 1.81 -21.15 -1.43
C MET A 190 0.43 -20.80 -1.98
N THR A 191 -0.18 -21.81 -2.61
CA THR A 191 -1.55 -21.73 -3.13
C THR A 191 -2.59 -21.73 -2.01
N ASN A 192 -3.84 -21.37 -2.36
CA ASN A 192 -4.95 -21.46 -1.41
C ASN A 192 -5.23 -22.91 -0.96
N SER A 193 -5.02 -23.91 -1.84
CA SER A 193 -5.15 -25.32 -1.49
C SER A 193 -4.13 -25.74 -0.44
N GLN A 194 -2.87 -25.32 -0.60
CA GLN A 194 -1.85 -25.59 0.40
C GLN A 194 -2.11 -24.82 1.70
N ALA A 195 -2.57 -23.57 1.63
CA ALA A 195 -2.93 -22.77 2.80
C ALA A 195 -4.07 -23.39 3.64
N LEU A 196 -4.99 -24.13 3.03
CA LEU A 196 -6.08 -24.82 3.74
C LEU A 196 -5.59 -25.87 4.73
N CYS A 197 -4.40 -26.45 4.52
CA CYS A 197 -3.78 -27.44 5.39
C CYS A 197 -3.33 -26.86 6.75
N PHE A 198 -3.38 -25.54 6.92
CA PHE A 198 -2.83 -24.85 8.09
C PHE A 198 -3.87 -24.05 8.86
N SER A 199 -3.59 -23.89 10.16
CA SER A 199 -4.09 -22.79 10.96
C SER A 199 -2.99 -22.32 11.90
N TRP A 200 -3.11 -21.12 12.44
CA TRP A 200 -2.08 -20.55 13.29
C TRP A 200 -1.69 -21.45 14.47
N MET A 201 -2.69 -21.96 15.20
CA MET A 201 -2.51 -22.83 16.37
C MET A 201 -2.71 -24.33 16.09
N GLY A 202 -3.00 -24.71 14.84
CA GLY A 202 -3.27 -26.12 14.48
C GLY A 202 -4.64 -26.64 14.95
N LEU A 203 -5.65 -25.78 15.00
CA LEU A 203 -7.02 -26.17 15.36
C LEU A 203 -7.66 -27.01 14.25
N LYS A 204 -8.65 -27.83 14.63
CA LYS A 204 -9.45 -28.67 13.71
C LYS A 204 -8.61 -29.63 12.86
N GLY A 205 -7.58 -30.23 13.46
CA GLY A 205 -6.71 -31.19 12.78
C GLY A 205 -5.75 -30.59 11.75
N LYS A 206 -5.66 -29.25 11.67
CA LYS A 206 -4.74 -28.56 10.76
C LYS A 206 -3.33 -28.47 11.35
N ARG A 207 -2.33 -28.30 10.49
CA ARG A 207 -0.94 -28.09 10.92
C ARG A 207 -0.74 -26.69 11.52
N LYS A 208 0.19 -26.57 12.48
CA LYS A 208 0.51 -25.32 13.18
C LYS A 208 1.38 -24.43 12.30
N PHE A 209 0.80 -23.34 11.79
CA PHE A 209 1.54 -22.41 10.94
C PHE A 209 2.61 -21.62 11.71
N LYS A 210 2.33 -21.26 12.98
CA LYS A 210 3.22 -20.44 13.81
C LYS A 210 4.65 -20.98 13.93
N ASN A 211 4.81 -22.30 13.84
CA ASN A 211 6.10 -22.96 14.05
C ASN A 211 6.95 -23.06 12.78
N LEU A 212 6.39 -22.71 11.62
CA LEU A 212 7.05 -22.86 10.33
C LEU A 212 8.11 -21.77 10.11
N ASN A 213 9.22 -22.13 9.49
CA ASN A 213 10.23 -21.25 8.93
C ASN A 213 9.60 -20.24 7.97
N ILE A 214 8.66 -20.64 7.10
CA ILE A 214 7.89 -19.67 6.30
C ILE A 214 7.23 -18.60 7.17
N SER A 215 6.60 -19.00 8.29
CA SER A 215 6.00 -18.04 9.21
C SER A 215 7.03 -17.09 9.81
N LYS A 216 8.18 -17.61 10.25
CA LYS A 216 9.23 -16.79 10.86
C LYS A 216 9.82 -15.80 9.86
N VAL A 217 10.09 -16.24 8.62
CA VAL A 217 10.62 -15.38 7.55
C VAL A 217 9.62 -14.29 7.21
N VAL A 218 8.33 -14.62 7.04
CA VAL A 218 7.30 -13.64 6.71
C VAL A 218 7.14 -12.60 7.82
N ILE A 219 7.19 -13.00 9.10
CA ILE A 219 7.13 -12.07 10.23
C ILE A 219 8.33 -11.13 10.25
N LYS A 220 9.55 -11.66 10.13
CA LYS A 220 10.77 -10.83 10.03
C LYS A 220 10.74 -9.87 8.83
N SER A 221 10.18 -10.33 7.71
CA SER A 221 10.05 -9.50 6.51
C SER A 221 9.06 -8.37 6.73
N ALA A 222 7.96 -8.64 7.43
CA ALA A 222 6.99 -7.63 7.85
C ALA A 222 7.60 -6.63 8.84
N GLU A 223 8.42 -7.10 9.79
CA GLU A 223 9.17 -6.24 10.72
C GLU A 223 10.08 -5.26 9.96
N ARG A 224 10.72 -5.71 8.88
CA ARG A 224 11.54 -4.84 8.00
C ARG A 224 10.73 -3.88 7.15
N SER A 225 9.48 -4.22 6.81
CA SER A 225 8.62 -3.36 6.01
C SER A 225 8.19 -2.07 6.72
N GLY A 226 8.14 -2.09 8.06
CA GLY A 226 7.68 -0.96 8.88
C GLY A 226 6.17 -0.67 8.79
N LEU A 227 5.37 -1.56 8.17
CA LEU A 227 3.93 -1.37 7.93
C LEU A 227 3.02 -1.83 9.09
N PHE A 228 3.53 -1.94 10.30
CA PHE A 228 2.84 -2.54 11.45
C PHE A 228 3.03 -1.70 12.71
N LYS A 229 2.09 -1.81 13.66
CA LYS A 229 2.13 -1.19 14.98
C LYS A 229 2.89 -2.05 15.98
N ASP A 230 2.59 -3.34 16.01
CA ASP A 230 3.18 -4.31 16.93
C ASP A 230 3.19 -5.72 16.32
N ASN A 231 3.94 -6.63 16.96
CA ASN A 231 4.04 -8.01 16.50
C ASN A 231 2.68 -8.74 16.51
N LYS A 232 1.74 -8.29 17.34
CA LYS A 232 0.41 -8.91 17.43
C LYS A 232 -0.39 -8.64 16.15
N GLU A 233 -0.28 -7.45 15.58
CA GLU A 233 -0.92 -7.08 14.33
C GLU A 233 -0.44 -7.98 13.17
N ILE A 234 0.85 -8.26 13.09
CA ILE A 234 1.43 -9.16 12.10
C ILE A 234 0.84 -10.57 12.25
N GLU A 235 0.81 -11.12 13.47
CA GLU A 235 0.22 -12.44 13.73
C GLU A 235 -1.27 -12.49 13.31
N VAL A 236 -2.03 -11.43 13.60
CA VAL A 236 -3.45 -11.34 13.25
C VAL A 236 -3.64 -11.29 11.73
N ALA A 237 -2.79 -10.56 11.01
CA ALA A 237 -2.81 -10.51 9.54
C ALA A 237 -2.55 -11.89 8.91
N VAL A 238 -1.55 -12.63 9.41
CA VAL A 238 -1.27 -14.02 8.97
C VAL A 238 -2.45 -14.93 9.26
N GLN A 239 -3.00 -14.85 10.49
CA GLN A 239 -4.19 -15.62 10.88
C GLN A 239 -5.40 -15.35 9.97
N LEU A 240 -5.65 -14.07 9.66
CA LEU A 240 -6.74 -13.66 8.79
C LEU A 240 -6.54 -14.20 7.37
N TRP A 241 -5.32 -14.16 6.86
CA TRP A 241 -4.99 -14.73 5.55
C TRP A 241 -5.22 -16.24 5.53
N LEU A 242 -4.77 -17.00 6.53
CA LEU A 242 -5.04 -18.44 6.62
C LEU A 242 -6.54 -18.75 6.73
N ARG A 243 -7.27 -17.99 7.55
CA ARG A 243 -8.72 -18.18 7.77
C ARG A 243 -9.51 -18.01 6.48
N ARG A 244 -9.18 -17.00 5.68
CA ARG A 244 -9.83 -16.69 4.40
C ARG A 244 -9.37 -17.59 3.25
N ALA A 245 -8.50 -18.58 3.47
CA ALA A 245 -8.03 -19.46 2.39
C ALA A 245 -9.18 -20.22 1.70
N SER A 246 -10.19 -20.67 2.47
CA SER A 246 -11.36 -21.34 1.92
C SER A 246 -12.19 -20.43 1.01
N ASP A 247 -12.38 -19.17 1.42
CA ASP A 247 -13.12 -18.18 0.63
C ASP A 247 -12.38 -17.83 -0.65
N ARG A 248 -11.05 -17.63 -0.56
CA ARG A 248 -10.20 -17.40 -1.73
C ARG A 248 -10.21 -18.59 -2.70
N GLN A 249 -10.18 -19.81 -2.19
CA GLN A 249 -10.25 -21.01 -3.04
C GLN A 249 -11.59 -21.12 -3.77
N ARG A 250 -12.70 -20.84 -3.09
CA ARG A 250 -14.04 -20.83 -3.71
C ARG A 250 -14.17 -19.74 -4.77
N SER A 251 -13.71 -18.52 -4.48
CA SER A 251 -13.74 -17.40 -5.42
C SER A 251 -12.90 -17.66 -6.67
N ASN A 252 -11.73 -18.31 -6.54
CA ASN A 252 -10.91 -18.68 -7.70
C ASN A 252 -11.60 -19.70 -8.60
N LYS A 253 -12.29 -20.71 -8.03
CA LYS A 253 -13.01 -21.72 -8.81
C LYS A 253 -14.23 -21.16 -9.55
N ALA A 254 -14.88 -20.13 -9.00
CA ALA A 254 -16.05 -19.51 -9.62
C ALA A 254 -15.72 -18.56 -10.80
N LYS A 255 -14.43 -18.29 -11.05
CA LYS A 255 -13.95 -17.43 -12.14
C LYS A 255 -13.43 -18.22 -13.35
N ILE A 256 -13.44 -19.55 -13.27
CA ILE A 256 -13.05 -20.50 -14.32
C ILE A 256 -14.34 -21.09 -14.89
#